data_AF-A0A5N5W059-F1
#
_entry.id   AF-A0A5N5W059-F1
#
_cell.length_a   1.000
_cell.length_b   1.000
_cell.length_c   1.000
_cell.angle_alpha   90.00
_cell.angle_beta   90.00
_cell.angle_gamma   90.00
#
_symmetry.space_group_name_H-M   'P 1'
#
loop_
_entity.id
_entity.type
_entity.pdbx_description
1 polymer ?
#
loop_
_entity_poly.entity_id
_entity_poly.type
_entity_poly.pdbx_seq_one_letter_code
_entity_poly.pdbx_strand_id
1 'polypeptide(L)'
;MTGIERVVARMRALAAELPPEDGVAVFNGVYLAVTEEVARRVPDGGFRDRLATTTLDVLFASRYLDAVDEAAAGRRPPACWRPLFQLRGHPAVRPVQFALAGINAHIGHDLPLALADTCRGLGAEPRDLEGDFHRVGALLVSVEERIREALMPGPDLLDVADPLTHLLGSWTLEAARGAAWAAFRALWALRERPEVAAEFAERVDASVGLVGRCLLTPLGCGGGRDDRKDENDENDGKRPARRAGGGGALPRRHPLGQPLGQSSSQSSGSSTGAISS
;
A
#
# COMPACT_ATOMS: atom_id res chain seq x y z
N MET A 1 0.60 13.93 27.24
CA MET A 1 0.85 13.04 26.10
C MET A 1 1.26 13.87 24.90
N THR A 2 2.46 13.67 24.38
CA THR A 2 2.93 14.34 23.15
C THR A 2 2.18 13.80 21.91
N GLY A 3 2.29 14.49 20.76
CA GLY A 3 1.67 14.04 19.51
C GLY A 3 2.17 12.67 19.07
N ILE A 4 3.48 12.45 19.16
CA ILE A 4 4.16 11.18 18.80
C ILE A 4 3.70 10.04 19.71
N GLU A 5 3.56 10.27 21.02
CA GLU A 5 3.03 9.25 21.96
C GLU A 5 1.61 8.80 21.58
N ARG A 6 0.77 9.69 21.06
CA ARG A 6 -0.59 9.36 20.60
C ARG A 6 -0.55 8.49 19.35
N VAL A 7 0.34 8.79 18.41
CA VAL A 7 0.58 7.99 17.21
C VAL A 7 1.02 6.58 17.61
N VAL A 8 2.06 6.47 18.46
CA VAL A 8 2.58 5.18 18.94
C VAL A 8 1.48 4.37 19.63
N ALA A 9 0.68 5.00 20.49
CA ALA A 9 -0.45 4.34 21.14
C ALA A 9 -1.48 3.80 20.14
N ARG A 10 -1.83 4.58 19.11
CA ARG A 10 -2.78 4.15 18.07
C ARG A 10 -2.23 2.99 17.25
N MET A 11 -0.95 3.03 16.87
CA MET A 11 -0.29 1.96 16.11
C MET A 11 -0.18 0.66 16.92
N ARG A 12 0.06 0.75 18.24
CA ARG A 12 0.04 -0.42 19.14
C ARG A 12 -1.37 -1.01 19.28
N ALA A 13 -2.39 -0.17 19.37
CA ALA A 13 -3.78 -0.62 19.38
C ALA A 13 -4.13 -1.36 18.07
N LEU A 14 -3.74 -0.78 16.93
CA LEU A 14 -3.93 -1.41 15.62
C LEU A 14 -3.20 -2.77 15.52
N ALA A 15 -1.98 -2.87 16.06
CA ALA A 15 -1.24 -4.13 16.10
C ALA A 15 -1.95 -5.22 16.94
N ALA A 16 -2.66 -4.83 17.99
CA ALA A 16 -3.41 -5.76 18.85
C ALA A 16 -4.74 -6.22 18.22
N GLU A 17 -5.28 -5.46 17.28
CA GLU A 17 -6.56 -5.75 16.60
C GLU A 17 -6.41 -6.70 15.41
N LEU A 18 -5.20 -6.82 14.84
CA LEU A 18 -4.95 -7.52 13.59
C LEU A 18 -4.17 -8.82 13.79
N PRO A 19 -4.47 -9.88 13.02
CA PRO A 19 -3.63 -11.08 12.99
C PRO A 19 -2.19 -10.75 12.57
N PRO A 20 -1.15 -11.39 13.15
CA PRO A 20 0.24 -11.13 12.79
C PRO A 20 0.57 -11.32 11.30
N GLU A 21 -0.13 -12.22 10.63
CA GLU A 21 0.00 -12.50 9.19
C GLU A 21 -0.70 -11.49 8.28
N ASP A 22 -1.52 -10.60 8.84
CA ASP A 22 -2.20 -9.56 8.07
C ASP A 22 -1.18 -8.56 7.52
N GLY A 23 -1.25 -8.27 6.22
CA GLY A 23 -0.31 -7.37 5.55
C GLY A 23 -0.27 -5.95 6.14
N VAL A 24 -1.39 -5.47 6.71
CA VAL A 24 -1.41 -4.19 7.44
C VAL A 24 -0.65 -4.34 8.76
N ALA A 25 -0.81 -5.46 9.48
CA ALA A 25 -0.07 -5.72 10.72
C ALA A 25 1.44 -5.78 10.47
N VAL A 26 1.86 -6.44 9.37
CA VAL A 26 3.27 -6.53 8.97
C VAL A 26 3.87 -5.14 8.74
N PHE A 27 3.23 -4.30 7.92
CA PHE A 27 3.72 -2.94 7.70
C PHE A 27 3.64 -2.08 8.97
N ASN A 28 2.55 -2.16 9.73
CA ASN A 28 2.38 -1.41 10.97
C ASN A 28 3.51 -1.72 11.97
N GLY A 29 3.91 -2.99 12.09
CA GLY A 29 5.02 -3.40 12.95
C GLY A 29 6.35 -2.77 12.54
N VAL A 30 6.65 -2.77 11.24
CA VAL A 30 7.84 -2.09 10.70
C VAL A 30 7.79 -0.60 11.00
N TYR A 31 6.67 0.06 10.72
CA TYR A 31 6.54 1.49 10.91
C TYR A 31 6.58 1.88 12.40
N LEU A 32 5.94 1.11 13.28
CA LEU A 32 5.95 1.33 14.72
C LEU A 32 7.38 1.34 15.28
N ALA A 33 8.22 0.38 14.86
CA ALA A 33 9.61 0.32 15.29
C ALA A 33 10.41 1.57 14.90
N VAL A 34 10.11 2.17 13.74
CA VAL A 34 10.70 3.45 13.30
C VAL A 34 10.20 4.60 14.16
N THR A 35 8.90 4.73 14.33
CA THR A 35 8.28 5.83 15.07
C THR A 35 8.72 5.82 16.53
N GLU A 36 8.86 4.65 17.15
CA GLU A 36 9.40 4.53 18.51
C GLU A 36 10.86 4.96 18.61
N GLU A 37 11.69 4.69 17.59
CA GLU A 37 13.08 5.18 17.55
C GLU A 37 13.14 6.70 17.39
N VAL A 38 12.28 7.27 16.53
CA VAL A 38 12.14 8.73 16.40
C VAL A 38 11.69 9.36 17.71
N ALA A 39 10.68 8.78 18.37
CA ALA A 39 10.18 9.23 19.67
C ALA A 39 11.27 9.26 20.75
N ARG A 40 12.21 8.31 20.72
CA ARG A 40 13.38 8.30 21.61
C ARG A 40 14.37 9.43 21.32
N ARG A 41 14.64 9.75 20.05
CA ARG A 41 15.69 10.72 19.65
C ARG A 41 15.25 12.18 19.67
N VAL A 42 13.95 12.46 19.53
CA VAL A 42 13.41 13.84 19.53
C VAL A 42 13.70 14.59 20.86
N PRO A 43 13.53 13.97 22.04
CA PRO A 43 13.91 14.57 23.33
C PRO A 43 15.41 14.86 23.48
N ASP A 44 16.28 14.06 22.86
CA ASP A 44 17.73 14.10 23.05
C ASP A 44 18.46 15.18 22.22
N GLY A 45 17.71 16.03 21.50
CA GLY A 45 18.29 17.09 20.66
C GLY A 45 18.87 16.59 19.33
N GLY A 46 18.47 15.38 18.90
CA GLY A 46 18.90 14.80 17.62
C GLY A 46 18.41 15.55 16.37
N PHE A 47 17.50 16.51 16.53
CA PHE A 47 16.93 17.32 15.45
C PHE A 47 17.09 18.81 15.74
N ARG A 48 17.30 19.59 14.68
CA ARG A 48 17.51 21.04 14.79
C ARG A 48 16.21 21.74 15.19
N ASP A 49 15.09 21.34 14.60
CA ASP A 49 13.76 21.83 14.95
C ASP A 49 12.87 20.70 15.46
N ARG A 50 12.69 20.67 16.79
CA ARG A 50 11.82 19.72 17.49
C ARG A 50 10.36 19.88 17.08
N LEU A 51 9.89 21.12 16.87
CA LEU A 51 8.51 21.38 16.50
C LEU A 51 8.24 20.91 15.08
N ALA A 52 9.12 21.22 14.13
CA ALA A 52 9.02 20.76 12.75
C ALA A 52 9.07 19.24 12.66
N THR A 53 10.01 18.60 13.36
CA THR A 53 10.13 17.14 13.38
C THR A 53 8.89 16.47 13.98
N THR A 54 8.39 16.99 15.11
CA THR A 54 7.18 16.46 15.75
C THR A 54 5.94 16.64 14.88
N THR A 55 5.82 17.79 14.22
CA THR A 55 4.70 18.10 13.31
C THR A 55 4.71 17.17 12.10
N LEU A 56 5.88 16.98 11.49
CA LEU A 56 6.05 16.07 10.35
C LEU A 56 5.73 14.62 10.76
N ASP A 57 6.26 14.14 11.88
CA ASP A 57 6.03 12.77 12.34
C ASP A 57 4.53 12.49 12.54
N VAL A 58 3.81 13.41 13.20
CA VAL A 58 2.37 13.28 13.42
C VAL A 58 1.59 13.34 12.11
N LEU A 59 1.89 14.29 11.22
CA LEU A 59 1.19 14.41 9.93
C LEU A 59 1.46 13.22 9.02
N PHE A 60 2.68 12.70 9.04
CA PHE A 60 3.09 11.54 8.27
C PHE A 60 2.34 10.29 8.76
N ALA A 61 2.35 10.04 10.06
CA ALA A 61 1.64 8.90 10.65
C ALA A 61 0.13 8.99 10.47
N SER A 62 -0.44 10.20 10.59
CA SER A 62 -1.88 10.40 10.44
C SER A 62 -2.35 9.97 9.04
N ARG A 63 -1.58 10.23 7.98
CA ARG A 63 -1.96 9.80 6.63
C ARG A 63 -2.09 8.28 6.48
N TYR A 64 -1.15 7.54 7.06
CA TYR A 64 -1.24 6.08 7.07
C TYR A 64 -2.47 5.60 7.87
N LEU A 65 -2.65 6.14 9.08
CA LEU A 65 -3.76 5.76 9.96
C LEU A 65 -5.13 6.13 9.37
N ASP A 66 -5.24 7.28 8.70
CA ASP A 66 -6.44 7.70 7.99
C ASP A 66 -6.76 6.73 6.85
N ALA A 67 -5.75 6.29 6.08
CA ALA A 67 -5.94 5.28 5.03
C ALA A 67 -6.43 3.94 5.60
N VAL A 68 -5.92 3.53 6.77
CA VAL A 68 -6.40 2.33 7.49
C VAL A 68 -7.86 2.49 7.91
N ASP A 69 -8.20 3.63 8.52
CA ASP A 69 -9.56 3.92 9.01
C ASP A 69 -10.56 4.06 7.86
N GLU A 70 -10.15 4.63 6.72
CA GLU A 70 -10.95 4.67 5.49
C GLU A 70 -11.23 3.27 4.94
N ALA A 71 -10.20 2.43 4.86
CA ALA A 71 -10.36 1.04 4.41
C ALA A 71 -11.28 0.24 5.35
N ALA A 72 -11.09 0.38 6.67
CA ALA A 72 -11.90 -0.28 7.69
C ALA A 72 -13.37 0.15 7.64
N ALA A 73 -13.64 1.41 7.30
CA ALA A 73 -14.98 1.95 7.13
C ALA A 73 -15.60 1.65 5.75
N GLY A 74 -14.95 0.84 4.89
CA GLY A 74 -15.43 0.53 3.54
C GLY A 74 -15.39 1.73 2.58
N ARG A 75 -14.68 2.79 2.92
CA ARG A 75 -14.42 3.93 2.02
C ARG A 75 -13.26 3.60 1.08
N ARG A 76 -12.97 4.52 0.16
CA ARG A 76 -11.92 4.35 -0.84
C ARG A 76 -10.65 5.09 -0.39
N PRO A 77 -9.64 4.38 0.15
CA PRO A 77 -8.36 5.00 0.51
C PRO A 77 -7.57 5.43 -0.73
N PRO A 78 -6.50 6.23 -0.55
CA PRO A 78 -5.59 6.61 -1.63
C PRO A 78 -5.16 5.41 -2.48
N ALA A 79 -5.00 5.62 -3.79
CA ALA A 79 -4.69 4.58 -4.75
C ALA A 79 -3.40 3.81 -4.44
N CYS A 80 -2.43 4.45 -3.79
CA CYS A 80 -1.18 3.87 -3.32
C CYS A 80 -1.37 2.80 -2.24
N TRP A 81 -2.37 2.95 -1.37
CA TRP A 81 -2.63 2.04 -0.25
C TRP A 81 -3.59 0.89 -0.61
N ARG A 82 -4.47 1.10 -1.59
CA ARG A 82 -5.48 0.11 -1.99
C ARG A 82 -4.93 -1.30 -2.26
N PRO A 83 -3.78 -1.50 -2.96
CA PRO A 83 -3.25 -2.84 -3.22
C PRO A 83 -2.97 -3.63 -1.94
N LEU A 84 -2.39 -2.97 -0.93
CA LEU A 84 -2.08 -3.59 0.36
C LEU A 84 -3.36 -4.01 1.07
N PHE A 85 -4.36 -3.13 1.16
CA PHE A 85 -5.62 -3.47 1.80
C PHE A 85 -6.40 -4.58 1.08
N GLN A 86 -6.32 -4.63 -0.25
CA GLN A 86 -6.98 -5.66 -1.06
C GLN A 86 -6.35 -7.05 -0.89
N LEU A 87 -5.02 -7.10 -0.72
CA LEU A 87 -4.26 -8.35 -0.67
C LEU A 87 -3.82 -8.73 0.75
N ARG A 88 -4.20 -7.96 1.78
CA ARG A 88 -3.72 -8.08 3.18
C ARG A 88 -3.83 -9.48 3.81
N GLY A 89 -4.71 -10.35 3.31
CA GLY A 89 -4.85 -11.74 3.78
C GLY A 89 -4.50 -12.79 2.73
N HIS A 90 -3.84 -12.41 1.63
CA HIS A 90 -3.60 -13.31 0.52
C HIS A 90 -2.45 -14.30 0.83
N PRO A 91 -2.68 -15.62 0.83
CA PRO A 91 -1.71 -16.61 1.33
C PRO A 91 -0.44 -16.73 0.49
N ALA A 92 -0.48 -16.34 -0.79
CA ALA A 92 0.68 -16.35 -1.67
C ALA A 92 1.42 -15.00 -1.78
N VAL A 93 1.12 -14.05 -0.87
CA VAL A 93 1.88 -12.80 -0.74
C VAL A 93 2.73 -12.90 0.53
N ARG A 94 4.04 -12.73 0.39
CA ARG A 94 4.99 -12.88 1.50
C ARG A 94 4.98 -11.63 2.41
N PRO A 95 5.29 -11.76 3.72
CA PRO A 95 5.39 -10.60 4.63
C PRO A 95 6.27 -9.46 4.12
N VAL A 96 7.41 -9.79 3.50
CA VAL A 96 8.30 -8.79 2.89
C VAL A 96 7.65 -7.98 1.77
N GLN A 97 6.73 -8.57 0.99
CA GLN A 97 5.99 -7.85 -0.04
C GLN A 97 5.03 -6.83 0.59
N PHE A 98 4.38 -7.18 1.70
CA PHE A 98 3.53 -6.25 2.44
C PHE A 98 4.33 -5.10 3.05
N ALA A 99 5.49 -5.39 3.66
CA ALA A 99 6.38 -4.37 4.19
C ALA A 99 6.81 -3.39 3.08
N LEU A 100 7.32 -3.90 1.95
CA LEU A 100 7.73 -3.06 0.83
C LEU A 100 6.59 -2.26 0.22
N ALA A 101 5.41 -2.86 0.05
CA ALA A 101 4.25 -2.16 -0.49
C ALA A 101 3.79 -1.02 0.42
N GLY A 102 3.79 -1.23 1.74
CA GLY A 102 3.49 -0.18 2.71
C GLY A 102 4.55 0.91 2.72
N ILE A 103 5.84 0.57 2.70
CA ILE A 103 6.92 1.57 2.62
C ILE A 103 6.83 2.37 1.31
N ASN A 104 6.53 1.71 0.19
CA ASN A 104 6.32 2.37 -1.10
C ASN A 104 5.17 3.37 -1.05
N ALA A 105 4.01 2.99 -0.51
CA ALA A 105 2.87 3.89 -0.36
C ALA A 105 3.21 5.06 0.58
N HIS A 106 3.75 4.76 1.74
CA HIS A 106 4.03 5.74 2.76
C HIS A 106 5.10 6.76 2.31
N ILE A 107 6.24 6.30 1.83
CA ILE A 107 7.31 7.20 1.38
C ILE A 107 6.96 7.89 0.06
N GLY A 108 6.37 7.16 -0.89
CA GLY A 108 6.12 7.68 -2.23
C GLY A 108 4.98 8.69 -2.31
N HIS A 109 3.98 8.58 -1.42
CA HIS A 109 2.78 9.42 -1.45
C HIS A 109 2.57 10.22 -0.17
N ASP A 110 2.62 9.59 1.01
CA ASP A 110 2.26 10.28 2.24
C ASP A 110 3.33 11.30 2.66
N LEU A 111 4.61 10.98 2.48
CA LEU A 111 5.73 11.84 2.87
C LEU A 111 5.76 13.18 2.12
N PRO A 112 5.63 13.24 0.78
CA PRO A 112 5.54 14.51 0.06
C PRO A 112 4.43 15.42 0.55
N LEU A 113 3.25 14.85 0.83
CA LEU A 113 2.09 15.59 1.31
C LEU A 113 2.27 16.05 2.75
N ALA A 114 2.85 15.19 3.62
CA ALA A 114 3.14 15.53 5.01
C ALA A 114 4.18 16.67 5.12
N LEU A 115 5.19 16.68 4.25
CA LEU A 115 6.15 17.78 4.16
C LEU A 115 5.48 19.08 3.71
N ALA A 116 4.62 19.02 2.69
CA ALA A 116 3.88 20.19 2.22
C ALA A 116 2.98 20.77 3.33
N ASP A 117 2.26 19.92 4.06
CA ASP A 117 1.42 20.36 5.17
C ASP A 117 2.21 20.87 6.37
N THR A 118 3.38 20.28 6.65
CA THR A 118 4.29 20.76 7.70
C THR A 118 4.77 22.18 7.37
N CYS A 119 5.23 22.42 6.15
CA CYS A 119 5.62 23.76 5.71
C CYS A 119 4.45 24.76 5.81
N ARG A 120 3.24 24.39 5.36
CA ARG A 120 2.05 25.26 5.49
C ARG A 120 1.72 25.56 6.95
N GLY A 121 1.68 24.55 7.80
CA GLY A 121 1.29 24.66 9.20
C GLY A 121 2.27 25.48 10.04
N LEU A 122 3.56 25.46 9.69
CA LEU A 122 4.61 26.17 10.41
C LEU A 122 5.03 27.50 9.76
N GLY A 123 4.51 27.81 8.57
CA GLY A 123 4.97 28.95 7.78
C GLY A 123 6.45 28.83 7.36
N ALA A 124 6.94 27.60 7.21
CA ALA A 124 8.33 27.30 6.87
C ALA A 124 8.49 27.08 5.36
N GLU A 125 9.67 27.39 4.82
CA GLU A 125 10.01 27.08 3.43
C GLU A 125 10.72 25.71 3.32
N PRO A 126 10.68 25.04 2.16
CA PRO A 126 11.34 23.74 1.96
C PRO A 126 12.80 23.68 2.39
N ARG A 127 13.54 24.78 2.17
CA ARG A 127 14.95 24.91 2.58
C ARG A 127 15.16 24.79 4.08
N ASP A 128 14.16 25.14 4.87
CA ASP A 128 14.24 25.10 6.34
C ASP A 128 14.07 23.66 6.84
N LEU A 129 13.36 22.81 6.09
CA LEU A 129 13.18 21.39 6.39
C LEU A 129 14.26 20.47 5.81
N GLU A 130 15.02 20.92 4.80
CA GLU A 130 15.96 20.06 4.04
C GLU A 130 16.98 19.34 4.94
N GLY A 131 17.60 20.06 5.88
CA GLY A 131 18.59 19.47 6.79
C GLY A 131 18.01 18.39 7.72
N ASP A 132 16.81 18.61 8.25
CA ASP A 132 16.15 17.64 9.13
C ASP A 132 15.54 16.49 8.33
N PHE A 133 15.07 16.74 7.10
CA PHE A 133 14.67 15.71 6.15
C PHE A 133 15.82 14.74 5.87
N HIS A 134 17.04 15.24 5.60
CA HIS A 134 18.21 14.39 5.39
C HIS A 134 18.58 13.58 6.64
N ARG A 135 18.49 14.16 7.84
CA ARG A 135 18.70 13.43 9.11
C ARG A 135 17.70 12.30 9.31
N VAL A 136 16.40 12.56 9.10
CA VAL A 136 15.36 11.50 9.11
C VAL A 136 15.67 10.42 8.07
N GLY A 137 16.26 10.80 6.94
CA GLY A 137 16.71 9.84 5.93
C GLY A 137 17.78 8.89 6.39
N ALA A 138 18.83 9.42 7.02
CA ALA A 138 19.88 8.59 7.60
C ALA A 138 19.30 7.62 8.65
N LEU A 139 18.30 8.06 9.44
CA LEU A 139 17.61 7.18 10.39
C LEU A 139 16.83 6.08 9.68
N LEU A 140 16.08 6.41 8.64
CA LEU A 140 15.31 5.42 7.89
C LEU A 140 16.21 4.41 7.17
N VAL A 141 17.40 4.81 6.70
CA VAL A 141 18.40 3.89 6.12
C VAL A 141 18.89 2.87 7.16
N SER A 142 19.12 3.29 8.41
CA SER A 142 19.45 2.33 9.49
C SER A 142 18.29 1.40 9.88
N VAL A 143 17.06 1.74 9.48
CA VAL A 143 15.89 0.86 9.62
C VAL A 143 15.81 -0.06 8.40
N GLU A 144 16.13 0.41 7.19
CA GLU A 144 16.21 -0.42 5.99
C GLU A 144 17.12 -1.64 6.21
N GLU A 145 18.30 -1.45 6.81
CA GLU A 145 19.20 -2.54 7.17
C GLU A 145 18.51 -3.55 8.10
N ARG A 146 17.82 -3.07 9.14
CA ARG A 146 17.08 -3.93 10.07
C ARG A 146 15.88 -4.62 9.43
N ILE A 147 15.18 -3.97 8.50
CA ILE A 147 14.08 -4.55 7.72
C ILE A 147 14.64 -5.65 6.81
N ARG A 148 15.77 -5.40 6.15
CA ARG A 148 16.47 -6.38 5.31
C ARG A 148 16.93 -7.59 6.13
N GLU A 149 17.51 -7.36 7.30
CA GLU A 149 17.93 -8.41 8.24
C GLU A 149 16.75 -9.21 8.80
N ALA A 150 15.69 -8.53 9.25
CA ALA A 150 14.51 -9.16 9.85
C ALA A 150 13.66 -9.94 8.82
N LEU A 151 13.67 -9.51 7.55
CA LEU A 151 12.93 -10.15 6.47
C LEU A 151 13.77 -11.18 5.68
N MET A 152 15.08 -11.27 5.94
CA MET A 152 16.00 -12.28 5.39
C MET A 152 16.85 -12.97 6.48
N PRO A 153 16.26 -13.70 7.45
CA PRO A 153 17.03 -14.40 8.47
C PRO A 153 17.56 -15.73 7.90
N GLY A 154 18.68 -15.71 7.17
CA GLY A 154 19.35 -16.95 6.74
C GLY A 154 20.32 -16.80 5.55
N PRO A 155 21.29 -17.72 5.39
CA PRO A 155 22.34 -17.63 4.39
C PRO A 155 21.84 -18.09 3.01
N ASP A 156 20.84 -17.42 2.45
CA ASP A 156 20.52 -17.53 1.01
C ASP A 156 20.96 -16.24 0.32
N LEU A 157 22.28 -15.99 0.37
CA LEU A 157 22.94 -15.06 -0.54
C LEU A 157 23.09 -15.67 -1.96
N LEU A 158 22.61 -16.89 -2.19
CA LEU A 158 22.97 -17.71 -3.34
C LEU A 158 21.89 -17.91 -4.39
N ASP A 159 20.63 -17.50 -4.15
CA ASP A 159 19.63 -17.49 -5.22
C ASP A 159 19.36 -16.07 -5.69
N VAL A 160 20.33 -15.52 -6.43
CA VAL A 160 20.20 -14.28 -7.19
C VAL A 160 18.98 -14.34 -8.13
N ALA A 161 18.42 -15.53 -8.39
CA ALA A 161 17.23 -15.73 -9.20
C ALA A 161 15.87 -15.62 -8.46
N ASP A 162 15.80 -15.45 -7.13
CA ASP A 162 14.51 -15.20 -6.47
C ASP A 162 13.98 -13.82 -6.91
N PRO A 163 12.76 -13.73 -7.49
CA PRO A 163 12.16 -12.46 -7.88
C PRO A 163 12.14 -11.42 -6.75
N LEU A 164 12.09 -11.85 -5.48
CA LEU A 164 12.19 -10.92 -4.35
C LEU A 164 13.60 -10.37 -4.13
N THR A 165 14.65 -11.15 -4.32
CA THR A 165 16.04 -10.65 -4.23
C THR A 165 16.28 -9.56 -5.28
N HIS A 166 15.78 -9.77 -6.50
CA HIS A 166 15.81 -8.75 -7.54
C HIS A 166 14.95 -7.52 -7.22
N LEU A 167 13.73 -7.70 -6.70
CA LEU A 167 12.87 -6.58 -6.30
C LEU A 167 13.51 -5.75 -5.17
N LEU A 168 14.03 -6.42 -4.13
CA LEU A 168 14.75 -5.81 -3.00
C LEU A 168 16.07 -5.15 -3.41
N GLY A 169 16.72 -5.64 -4.47
CA GLY A 169 17.92 -5.03 -5.04
C GLY A 169 17.61 -3.82 -5.93
N SER A 170 16.45 -3.81 -6.60
CA SER A 170 16.02 -2.72 -7.47
C SER A 170 15.35 -1.56 -6.72
N TRP A 171 14.87 -1.80 -5.50
CA TRP A 171 14.24 -0.81 -4.66
C TRP A 171 15.23 -0.30 -3.61
N THR A 172 15.55 0.99 -3.64
CA THR A 172 16.38 1.63 -2.61
C THR A 172 15.58 2.72 -1.90
N LEU A 173 15.67 2.72 -0.57
CA LEU A 173 15.02 3.74 0.25
C LEU A 173 15.53 5.15 -0.10
N GLU A 174 16.82 5.27 -0.43
CA GLU A 174 17.42 6.52 -0.86
C GLU A 174 16.76 7.09 -2.12
N ALA A 175 16.55 6.26 -3.15
CA ALA A 175 15.87 6.70 -4.37
C ALA A 175 14.41 7.07 -4.10
N ALA A 176 13.70 6.26 -3.30
CA ALA A 176 12.31 6.55 -2.91
C ALA A 176 12.20 7.89 -2.18
N ARG A 177 13.14 8.19 -1.27
CA ARG A 177 13.21 9.46 -0.57
C ARG A 177 13.58 10.64 -1.47
N GLY A 178 14.51 10.43 -2.42
CA GLY A 178 14.85 11.44 -3.42
C GLY A 178 13.64 11.81 -4.28
N ALA A 179 12.88 10.81 -4.73
CA ALA A 179 11.62 11.02 -5.44
C ALA A 179 10.57 11.74 -4.57
N ALA A 180 10.46 11.36 -3.30
CA ALA A 180 9.54 12.02 -2.36
C ALA A 180 9.88 13.49 -2.15
N TRP A 181 11.17 13.82 -2.01
CA TRP A 181 11.63 15.21 -1.90
C TRP A 181 11.32 16.02 -3.17
N ALA A 182 11.54 15.44 -4.35
CA ALA A 182 11.21 16.08 -5.62
C ALA A 182 9.68 16.34 -5.75
N ALA A 183 8.85 15.35 -5.39
CA ALA A 183 7.41 15.49 -5.39
C ALA A 183 6.93 16.56 -4.40
N PHE A 184 7.51 16.61 -3.19
CA PHE A 184 7.26 17.67 -2.22
C PHE A 184 7.60 19.06 -2.79
N ARG A 185 8.78 19.23 -3.39
CA ARG A 185 9.17 20.52 -3.99
C ARG A 185 8.23 20.94 -5.11
N ALA A 186 7.76 20.00 -5.92
CA ALA A 186 6.77 20.27 -6.95
C ALA A 186 5.42 20.70 -6.35
N LEU A 187 4.91 19.97 -5.35
CA LEU A 187 3.69 20.34 -4.61
C LEU A 187 3.79 21.73 -3.98
N TRP A 188 4.95 22.06 -3.39
CA TRP A 188 5.20 23.36 -2.79
C TRP A 188 5.24 24.49 -3.83
N ALA A 189 5.86 24.26 -4.99
CA ALA A 189 5.89 25.23 -6.08
C ALA A 189 4.50 25.46 -6.69
N LEU A 190 3.64 24.44 -6.67
CA LEU A 190 2.27 24.48 -7.19
C LEU A 190 1.24 24.99 -6.17
N ARG A 191 1.63 25.34 -4.94
CA ARG A 191 0.70 25.67 -3.84
C ARG A 191 -0.30 26.80 -4.14
N GLU A 192 0.09 27.78 -4.96
CA GLU A 192 -0.78 28.89 -5.38
C GLU A 192 -1.75 28.49 -6.52
N ARG A 193 -1.73 27.22 -6.95
CA ARG A 193 -2.57 26.63 -7.99
C ARG A 193 -3.17 25.31 -7.48
N PRO A 194 -4.17 25.37 -6.59
CA PRO A 194 -4.65 24.20 -5.85
C PRO A 194 -5.17 23.07 -6.76
N GLU A 195 -5.82 23.41 -7.87
CA GLU A 195 -6.29 22.41 -8.85
C GLU A 195 -5.13 21.63 -9.48
N VAL A 196 -4.06 22.31 -9.87
CA VAL A 196 -2.87 21.69 -10.48
C VAL A 196 -2.09 20.88 -9.43
N ALA A 197 -2.01 21.37 -8.19
CA ALA A 197 -1.39 20.63 -7.09
C ALA A 197 -2.17 19.35 -6.78
N ALA A 198 -3.50 19.39 -6.80
CA ALA A 198 -4.36 18.22 -6.62
C ALA A 198 -4.17 17.20 -7.75
N GLU A 199 -4.20 17.63 -9.01
CA GLU A 199 -3.94 16.72 -10.15
C GLU A 199 -2.54 16.06 -10.04
N PHE A 200 -1.52 16.84 -9.66
CA PHE A 200 -0.19 16.30 -9.45
C PHE A 200 -0.16 15.25 -8.32
N ALA A 201 -0.81 15.53 -7.19
CA ALA A 201 -0.93 14.59 -6.08
C ALA A 201 -1.64 13.29 -6.49
N GLU A 202 -2.75 13.39 -7.24
CA GLU A 202 -3.48 12.22 -7.78
C GLU A 202 -2.62 11.38 -8.72
N ARG A 203 -1.78 12.01 -9.55
CA ARG A 203 -0.86 11.29 -10.45
C ARG A 203 0.26 10.59 -9.69
N VAL A 204 0.79 11.22 -8.63
CA VAL A 204 1.73 10.57 -7.71
C VAL A 204 1.06 9.38 -7.04
N ASP A 205 -0.12 9.56 -6.47
CA ASP A 205 -0.91 8.50 -5.83
C ASP A 205 -1.14 7.30 -6.76
N ALA A 206 -1.60 7.54 -7.98
CA ALA A 206 -1.84 6.50 -8.97
C ALA A 206 -0.56 5.77 -9.40
N SER A 207 0.56 6.49 -9.56
CA SER A 207 1.85 5.93 -9.97
C SER A 207 2.44 5.06 -8.86
N VAL A 208 2.42 5.53 -7.62
CA VAL A 208 2.86 4.77 -6.45
C VAL A 208 1.97 3.53 -6.26
N GLY A 209 0.66 3.66 -6.48
CA GLY A 209 -0.27 2.53 -6.45
C GLY A 209 -0.03 1.49 -7.55
N LEU A 210 0.48 1.88 -8.72
CA LEU A 210 0.91 0.94 -9.75
C LEU A 210 2.08 0.08 -9.26
N VAL A 211 3.10 0.71 -8.67
CA VAL A 211 4.24 0.00 -8.08
C VAL A 211 3.78 -0.94 -6.96
N GLY A 212 2.86 -0.48 -6.10
CA GLY A 212 2.27 -1.30 -5.03
C GLY A 212 1.60 -2.58 -5.55
N ARG A 213 0.90 -2.51 -6.71
CA ARG A 213 0.32 -3.71 -7.34
C ARG A 213 1.38 -4.68 -7.84
N CYS A 214 2.47 -4.18 -8.42
CA CYS A 214 3.58 -5.02 -8.86
C CYS A 214 4.27 -5.70 -7.67
N LEU A 215 4.52 -4.96 -6.59
CA LEU A 215 5.16 -5.47 -5.36
C LEU A 215 4.37 -6.59 -4.70
N LEU A 216 3.04 -6.53 -4.78
CA LEU A 216 2.14 -7.53 -4.17
C LEU A 216 1.71 -8.63 -5.15
N THR A 217 2.40 -8.79 -6.28
CA THR A 217 2.15 -9.91 -7.19
C THR A 217 2.33 -11.23 -6.43
N PRO A 218 1.30 -12.09 -6.36
CA PRO A 218 1.42 -13.36 -5.65
C PRO A 218 2.47 -14.25 -6.30
N LEU A 219 3.39 -14.76 -5.50
CA LEU A 219 4.44 -15.67 -5.96
C LEU A 219 3.94 -17.07 -5.62
N GLY A 220 3.53 -17.84 -6.63
CA GLY A 220 2.98 -19.17 -6.42
C GLY A 220 3.94 -20.04 -5.61
N CYS A 221 3.42 -20.85 -4.67
CA CYS A 221 4.20 -21.91 -4.06
C CYS A 221 4.79 -22.77 -5.18
N GLY A 222 6.12 -22.92 -5.21
CA GLY A 222 6.82 -23.68 -6.23
C GLY A 222 6.11 -24.99 -6.51
N GLY A 223 5.77 -25.23 -7.78
CA GLY A 223 5.20 -26.48 -8.22
C GLY A 223 6.16 -27.61 -7.87
N GLY A 224 5.80 -28.38 -6.85
CA GLY A 224 6.28 -29.74 -6.68
C GLY A 224 5.91 -30.50 -7.95
N ARG A 225 6.92 -30.81 -8.76
CA ARG A 225 6.80 -31.70 -9.92
C ARG A 225 6.55 -33.10 -9.35
N ASP A 226 5.28 -33.45 -9.11
CA ASP A 226 4.84 -34.83 -8.85
C ASP A 226 4.81 -35.56 -10.20
N ASP A 227 5.99 -35.81 -10.77
CA ASP A 227 6.14 -36.84 -11.80
C ASP A 227 6.39 -38.16 -11.06
N ARG A 228 5.30 -38.67 -10.48
CA ARG A 228 5.19 -40.04 -10.03
C ARG A 228 5.45 -40.95 -11.22
N LYS A 229 6.58 -41.67 -11.12
CA LYS A 229 6.90 -42.98 -11.73
C LYS A 229 5.77 -43.57 -12.58
N ASP A 230 5.91 -43.46 -13.90
CA ASP A 230 5.37 -44.49 -14.79
C ASP A 230 6.32 -45.69 -14.73
N GLU A 231 5.98 -46.63 -13.84
CA GLU A 231 6.45 -48.01 -13.89
C GLU A 231 6.01 -48.61 -15.24
N ASN A 232 6.94 -48.72 -16.16
CA ASN A 232 6.85 -49.66 -17.27
C ASN A 232 7.13 -51.06 -16.70
N ASP A 233 6.07 -51.81 -16.41
CA ASP A 233 6.10 -53.26 -16.41
C ASP A 233 4.89 -53.78 -17.20
N GLU A 234 5.24 -54.51 -18.27
CA GLU A 234 4.52 -55.58 -18.95
C GLU A 234 3.01 -55.75 -18.70
N ASN A 235 2.21 -55.63 -19.78
CA ASN A 235 1.57 -56.85 -20.28
C ASN A 235 1.17 -56.78 -21.75
N ASP A 236 1.53 -57.86 -22.42
CA ASP A 236 1.17 -58.32 -23.74
C ASP A 236 -0.35 -58.53 -23.89
N GLY A 237 -0.83 -58.50 -25.14
CA GLY A 237 -2.09 -59.15 -25.50
C GLY A 237 -3.30 -58.27 -25.79
N LYS A 238 -3.49 -58.02 -27.10
CA LYS A 238 -4.78 -58.15 -27.83
C LYS A 238 -5.63 -56.88 -28.05
N ARG A 239 -5.53 -56.35 -29.27
CA ARG A 239 -6.60 -55.62 -29.99
C ARG A 239 -7.20 -56.53 -31.09
N PRO A 240 -8.28 -56.15 -31.79
CA PRO A 240 -9.52 -55.48 -31.38
C PRO A 240 -10.77 -56.17 -31.99
N ALA A 241 -12.00 -55.78 -31.62
CA ALA A 241 -13.11 -55.55 -32.59
C ALA A 241 -14.46 -55.14 -31.95
N ARG A 242 -14.87 -53.92 -32.30
CA ARG A 242 -16.16 -53.50 -32.90
C ARG A 242 -17.52 -53.73 -32.21
N ARG A 243 -18.21 -52.58 -32.06
CA ARG A 243 -19.62 -52.25 -32.40
C ARG A 243 -20.71 -53.00 -31.57
N ALA A 244 -21.86 -52.44 -31.20
CA ALA A 244 -22.66 -51.33 -31.70
C ALA A 244 -23.68 -50.89 -30.63
N GLY A 245 -24.34 -49.75 -30.87
CA GLY A 245 -25.67 -49.42 -30.34
C GLY A 245 -25.65 -48.58 -29.07
N GLY A 246 -26.36 -47.46 -28.96
CA GLY A 246 -27.35 -46.87 -29.84
C GLY A 246 -28.26 -45.98 -28.99
N GLY A 247 -28.62 -44.80 -29.53
CA GLY A 247 -29.70 -43.92 -29.03
C GLY A 247 -29.41 -43.22 -27.71
N GLY A 248 -29.74 -41.95 -27.49
CA GLY A 248 -30.57 -41.02 -28.23
C GLY A 248 -31.03 -39.93 -27.26
N ALA A 249 -31.35 -38.76 -27.82
CA ALA A 249 -32.18 -37.70 -27.25
C ALA A 249 -31.60 -36.76 -26.15
N LEU A 250 -31.03 -35.65 -26.63
CA LEU A 250 -31.39 -34.28 -26.19
C LEU A 250 -32.87 -33.99 -26.55
N PRO A 251 -33.42 -32.77 -26.34
CA PRO A 251 -33.37 -31.79 -25.24
C PRO A 251 -34.82 -31.38 -24.85
N ARG A 252 -35.06 -30.38 -23.97
CA ARG A 252 -36.07 -29.27 -24.10
C ARG A 252 -35.92 -28.35 -22.88
N ARG A 253 -35.37 -27.13 -23.02
CA ARG A 253 -36.03 -25.85 -23.38
C ARG A 253 -37.03 -25.35 -22.31
N HIS A 254 -36.65 -24.26 -21.62
CA HIS A 254 -37.28 -22.91 -21.53
C HIS A 254 -38.77 -22.77 -21.91
N PRO A 255 -39.54 -21.71 -21.52
CA PRO A 255 -39.09 -20.31 -21.30
C PRO A 255 -39.95 -19.40 -20.35
N LEU A 256 -39.52 -18.12 -20.27
CA LEU A 256 -40.29 -16.85 -20.27
C LEU A 256 -41.03 -16.34 -19.01
N GLY A 257 -40.79 -15.05 -18.72
CA GLY A 257 -41.60 -14.23 -17.82
C GLY A 257 -40.97 -12.88 -17.45
N GLN A 258 -40.74 -12.00 -18.42
CA GLN A 258 -40.67 -10.53 -18.27
C GLN A 258 -42.03 -9.96 -18.77
N PRO A 259 -42.33 -8.64 -18.75
CA PRO A 259 -41.95 -7.49 -17.91
C PRO A 259 -43.19 -6.59 -17.57
N LEU A 260 -42.96 -5.34 -17.09
CA LEU A 260 -43.69 -4.07 -17.36
C LEU A 260 -44.27 -3.28 -16.17
N GLY A 261 -44.18 -1.93 -16.32
CA GLY A 261 -45.02 -0.92 -15.67
C GLY A 261 -44.25 0.05 -14.77
N GLN A 262 -43.52 1.06 -15.27
CA GLN A 262 -43.98 2.38 -15.77
C GLN A 262 -44.90 3.20 -14.84
N SER A 263 -44.40 4.41 -14.54
CA SER A 263 -45.07 5.71 -14.76
C SER A 263 -45.53 6.54 -13.55
N SER A 264 -45.27 7.84 -13.73
CA SER A 264 -45.98 9.02 -13.22
C SER A 264 -45.44 9.59 -11.90
N SER A 265 -45.25 10.89 -11.68
CA SER A 265 -45.34 12.08 -12.52
C SER A 265 -45.14 13.32 -11.62
N GLN A 266 -44.30 14.24 -12.08
CA GLN A 266 -44.53 15.70 -12.15
C GLN A 266 -44.71 16.59 -10.91
N SER A 267 -44.20 17.82 -11.13
CA SER A 267 -44.71 19.12 -10.67
C SER A 267 -44.36 19.54 -9.24
N SER A 268 -43.98 20.78 -8.90
CA SER A 268 -43.68 22.06 -9.56
C SER A 268 -43.31 23.01 -8.40
N GLY A 269 -42.57 24.09 -8.64
CA GLY A 269 -42.59 25.23 -7.70
C GLY A 269 -41.31 26.04 -7.61
N SER A 270 -41.16 26.98 -8.55
CA SER A 270 -40.26 28.13 -8.46
C SER A 270 -40.60 29.03 -7.27
N SER A 271 -39.60 29.66 -6.65
CA SER A 271 -39.71 31.10 -6.34
C SER A 271 -38.34 31.77 -6.27
N THR A 272 -38.23 32.76 -7.13
CA THR A 272 -37.19 33.79 -7.29
C THR A 272 -37.35 34.89 -6.23
N GLY A 273 -36.27 35.66 -6.00
CA GLY A 273 -36.29 37.00 -5.38
C GLY A 273 -35.38 37.09 -4.14
N ALA A 274 -34.19 37.69 -4.14
CA ALA A 274 -33.72 39.04 -4.53
C ALA A 274 -33.37 39.90 -3.28
N ILE A 275 -32.06 40.16 -3.14
CA ILE A 275 -31.42 41.49 -2.98
C ILE A 275 -31.58 42.30 -1.66
N SER A 276 -30.40 42.81 -1.23
CA SER A 276 -30.09 43.95 -0.33
C SER A 276 -30.25 43.74 1.18
N SER A 277 -29.32 44.16 2.05
CA SER A 277 -28.25 45.17 2.01
C SER A 277 -27.04 44.74 2.83
#